data_AF-A0A523I7Y0-F1
#
_entry.id   AF-A0A523I7Y0-F1
#
_cell.length_a   1.000
_cell.length_b   1.000
_cell.length_c   1.000
_cell.angle_alpha   90.00
_cell.angle_beta   90.00
_cell.angle_gamma   90.00
#
_symmetry.space_group_name_H-M   'P 1'
#
loop_
_entity.id
_entity.type
_entity.pdbx_description
1 polymer ?
#
loop_
_entity_poly.entity_id
_entity_poly.type
_entity_poly.pdbx_seq_one_letter_code
_entity_poly.pdbx_strand_id
1 'polypeptide(L)' 'MPNGNTLITESENGKAFEVTPEGKIVWEFFNPHRAGDNNELIAALYDVVRYDQNQFDWLALDAKLE' A
#
# COMPACT_ATOMS: atom_id res chain seq x y z
N MET A 1 -5.85 9.56 7.52
CA MET A 1 -5.72 8.32 8.32
C MET A 1 -5.60 8.66 9.81
N PRO A 2 -5.80 7.72 10.74
CA PRO A 2 -5.77 8.00 12.19
C PRO A 2 -4.47 8.63 12.70
N ASN A 3 -3.34 8.31 12.05
CA ASN A 3 -2.01 8.85 12.36
C ASN A 3 -1.71 10.22 11.70
N GLY A 4 -2.67 10.81 10.98
CA GLY A 4 -2.48 12.10 10.28
C GLY A 4 -1.74 12.00 8.94
N ASN A 5 -1.27 10.82 8.54
CA ASN A 5 -0.61 10.62 7.27
C ASN A 5 -1.61 10.53 6.11
N THR A 6 -1.07 10.69 4.89
CA THR A 6 -1.80 10.57 3.62
C THR A 6 -1.28 9.37 2.85
N LEU A 7 -2.19 8.48 2.44
CA LEU A 7 -1.90 7.37 1.53
C LEU A 7 -2.19 7.84 0.10
N ILE A 8 -1.22 7.66 -0.79
CA ILE A 8 -1.27 8.07 -2.18
C ILE A 8 -1.14 6.83 -3.05
N THR A 9 -2.03 6.71 -4.04
CA THR A 9 -2.03 5.62 -5.02
C THR A 9 -1.75 6.20 -6.41
N GLU A 10 -0.63 5.80 -7.00
CA GLU A 10 -0.34 6.04 -8.41
C GLU A 10 -0.77 4.80 -9.20
N SER A 11 -2.07 4.71 -9.49
CA SER A 11 -2.71 3.52 -10.07
C SER A 11 -1.99 3.02 -11.32
N GLU A 12 -1.62 3.92 -12.24
CA GLU A 12 -0.96 3.58 -13.50
C GLU A 12 0.57 3.41 -13.38
N ASN A 13 1.15 3.67 -12.21
CA ASN A 13 2.57 3.38 -11.94
C ASN A 13 2.77 2.15 -11.06
N GLY A 14 1.70 1.44 -10.70
CA GLY A 14 1.77 0.25 -9.86
C GLY A 14 2.38 0.53 -8.49
N LYS A 15 2.19 1.75 -7.98
CA LYS A 15 2.85 2.26 -6.79
C LYS A 15 1.83 2.84 -5.82
N ALA A 16 2.04 2.59 -4.53
CA ALA A 16 1.34 3.27 -3.45
C ALA A 16 2.33 3.63 -2.35
N PHE A 17 2.16 4.78 -1.71
CA PHE A 17 3.06 5.21 -0.64
C PHE A 17 2.33 6.11 0.35
N GLU A 18 2.82 6.11 1.59
CA GLU A 18 2.27 6.89 2.69
C GLU A 18 3.25 7.99 3.08
N VAL A 19 2.74 9.21 3.21
CA VAL A 19 3.53 10.40 3.57
C VAL A 19 3.05 11.02 4.88
N THR A 20 3.99 11.54 5.67
CA THR A 20 3.68 12.43 6.80
C THR A 20 3.17 13.79 6.32
N PRO A 21 2.55 14.60 7.20
CA PRO A 21 2.18 15.98 6.87
C PRO A 21 3.35 16.85 6.35
N GLU A 22 4.58 16.54 6.78
CA GLU A 22 5.81 17.21 6.34
C GLU A 22 6.36 16.63 5.01
N GLY A 23 5.66 15.68 4.39
CA GLY A 23 6.01 15.10 3.10
C GLY A 23 7.04 13.98 3.15
N LYS A 24 7.31 13.38 4.31
CA LYS A 24 8.24 12.25 4.41
C LYS A 24 7.54 10.93 4.10
N ILE A 25 8.11 10.11 3.22
CA ILE A 25 7.61 8.75 2.96
C ILE A 25 7.91 7.87 4.17
N VAL A 26 6.88 7.18 4.68
CA VAL A 26 7.00 6.26 5.85
C VAL A 26 6.62 4.82 5.52
N TRP A 27 6.02 4.59 4.36
CA TRP A 27 5.73 3.26 3.82
C TRP A 27 5.61 3.35 2.30
N GLU A 28 6.02 2.30 1.60
CA GLU A 28 5.95 2.22 0.14
C GLU A 28 5.65 0.79 -0.30
N PHE A 29 4.81 0.68 -1.32
CA PHE A 29 4.62 -0.49 -2.16
C PHE A 29 4.91 -0.12 -3.60
N PHE A 30 5.65 -0.99 -4.29
CA PHE A 30 5.96 -0.85 -5.71
C PHE A 30 5.89 -2.22 -6.36
N ASN A 31 5.09 -2.34 -7.43
CA ASN A 31 5.11 -3.52 -8.27
C ASN A 31 6.16 -3.37 -9.39
N PRO A 32 7.26 -4.14 -9.35
CA PRO A 32 8.30 -4.05 -10.37
C PRO A 32 7.94 -4.76 -11.68
N HIS A 33 6.90 -5.58 -11.69
CA HIS A 33 6.56 -6.43 -12.83
C HIS A 33 5.85 -5.63 -13.93
N ARG A 34 6.16 -5.99 -15.18
CA ARG A 34 5.56 -5.45 -16.40
C ARG A 34 5.13 -6.60 -17.30
N ALA A 35 4.12 -6.35 -18.13
CA ALA A 35 3.56 -7.31 -19.08
C ALA A 35 3.30 -6.63 -20.44
N GLY A 36 2.83 -7.39 -21.42
CA GLY A 36 2.72 -6.94 -22.82
C GLY A 36 4.00 -7.17 -23.61
N ASP A 37 3.91 -7.12 -24.93
CA ASP A 37 5.05 -7.43 -25.82
C ASP A 37 6.20 -6.43 -25.67
N ASN A 38 5.91 -5.22 -25.18
CA ASN A 38 6.87 -4.14 -24.98
C ASN A 38 6.95 -3.67 -23.51
N ASN A 39 6.51 -4.49 -22.54
CA ASN A 39 6.44 -4.13 -21.12
C ASN A 39 5.56 -2.90 -20.82
N GLU A 40 4.58 -2.62 -21.68
CA GLU A 40 3.69 -1.47 -21.58
C GLU A 40 2.57 -1.63 -20.55
N LEU A 41 2.30 -2.85 -20.11
CA LEU A 41 1.24 -3.14 -19.15
C LEU A 41 1.80 -3.21 -17.73
N ILE A 42 1.09 -2.56 -16.82
CA ILE A 42 1.36 -2.57 -15.39
C ILE A 42 0.12 -3.02 -14.63
N ALA A 43 0.31 -3.71 -13.51
CA ALA A 43 -0.80 -4.05 -12.64
C ALA A 43 -1.33 -2.75 -12.00
N ALA A 44 -2.50 -2.31 -12.46
CA ALA A 44 -3.15 -1.14 -11.90
C ALA A 44 -3.55 -1.39 -10.44
N LEU A 45 -3.20 -0.43 -9.58
CA LEU A 45 -3.69 -0.42 -8.20
C LEU A 45 -5.05 0.30 -8.17
N TYR A 46 -6.12 -0.47 -8.05
CA TYR A 46 -7.49 0.05 -8.06
C TYR A 46 -7.90 0.65 -6.72
N ASP A 47 -7.66 -0.07 -5.62
CA ASP A 47 -7.98 0.39 -4.28
C ASP A 47 -6.87 -0.03 -3.32
N VAL A 48 -6.50 0.90 -2.44
CA VAL A 48 -5.48 0.69 -1.41
C VAL A 48 -6.01 1.33 -0.14
N VAL A 49 -6.26 0.50 0.86
CA VAL A 49 -6.81 0.93 2.14
C VAL A 49 -5.89 0.49 3.27
N ARG A 50 -5.81 1.30 4.31
CA ARG A 50 -5.09 0.97 5.53
C ARG A 50 -6.08 0.45 6.56
N TYR A 51 -5.84 -0.77 7.04
CA TYR A 51 -6.60 -1.36 8.14
C TYR A 51 -5.88 -1.13 9.47
N ASP A 52 -6.65 -0.94 10.53
CA ASP A 52 -6.10 -1.02 11.89
C ASP A 52 -5.74 -2.49 12.18
N GLN A 53 -4.56 -2.72 12.77
CA GLN A 53 -4.09 -4.07 13.08
C GLN A 53 -5.01 -4.82 14.05
N ASN A 54 -5.75 -4.09 14.88
CA ASN A 54 -6.71 -4.62 15.84
C ASN A 54 -8.14 -4.61 15.30
N GLN A 55 -8.35 -4.23 14.04
CA GLN A 55 -9.68 -4.24 13.43
C GLN A 55 -10.22 -5.67 13.28
N PHE A 56 -9.33 -6.64 13.17
CA PHE A 56 -9.69 -8.04 12.94
C PHE A 56 -8.81 -8.96 13.79
N ASP A 57 -9.43 -9.81 14.60
CA ASP A 57 -8.73 -10.70 15.53
C ASP A 57 -7.74 -11.65 14.82
N TRP A 58 -8.04 -12.06 13.58
CA TRP A 58 -7.18 -12.95 12.79
C TRP A 58 -5.98 -12.24 12.12
N LEU A 59 -5.98 -10.90 12.11
CA LEU A 59 -4.84 -10.08 11.65
C LEU A 59 -3.94 -9.62 12.80
N ALA A 60 -4.41 -9.79 14.04
CA ALA A 60 -3.66 -9.39 15.21
C ALA A 60 -2.32 -10.17 15.26
N LEU A 61 -1.21 -9.46 15.49
CA LEU A 61 0.14 -10.03 15.35
C LEU A 61 0.40 -11.17 16.36
N ASP A 62 -0.34 -11.16 17.47
CA ASP A 62 -0.37 -12.16 18.53
C ASP A 62 -1.20 -13.40 18.17
N ALA A 63 -2.08 -13.34 17.17
CA ALA A 63 -2.87 -14.49 16.69
C ALA A 63 -2.01 -15.59 16.03
N LYS A 64 -0.72 -15.35 15.79
CA LYS A 64 0.24 -16.34 15.24
C LYS A 64 1.15 -16.97 16.30
N LEU A 65 0.91 -16.73 17.59
CA LEU A 65 1.76 -17.23 18.68
C LEU A 65 1.24 -18.51 19.38
N GLU A 66 0.27 -19.22 18.80
CA GLU A 66 -0.15 -20.57 19.24
C GLU A 66 0.24 -21.67 18.23
#